data_AF-A0AAD5PDJ7-F1
#
_entry.id   AF-A0AAD5PDJ7-F1
#
_cell.length_a   1.000
_cell.length_b   1.000
_cell.length_c   1.000
_cell.angle_alpha   90.00
_cell.angle_beta   90.00
_cell.angle_gamma   90.00
#
_symmetry.space_group_name_H-M   'P 1'
#
loop_
_entity.id
_entity.type
_entity.pdbx_description
1 polymer ?
#
loop_
_entity_poly.entity_id
_entity_poly.type
_entity_poly.pdbx_seq_one_letter_code
_entity_poly.pdbx_strand_id
1 'polypeptide(L)'
;MLRSPSTPAQPEWKASWNALQPALQKVRRSMATARTSPIKVMRVSQLDSDILDSELFQILKDQLWSALSLFKPTIKERFEPELLAVLNLCLFKLSVYDSSATYGSQLQNLKYRNEWKHGGALESIAKDAPLSQTQKILYGVFTVGGQYAWTRANRYITSQGWGELDEDDIRNKVYRVLQSGEKYWKAFSLLNFLIFLWNGKYRTLIDRILAMRLVYGKKSLNRQVSFEFLNRQMVWHAFTVSFHHNNDKKEKGIG
;
A
#
# COMPACT_ATOMS: atom_id res chain seq x y z
N MET A 1 -41.08 26.59 65.24
CA MET A 1 -41.47 26.48 63.82
C MET A 1 -40.20 26.32 63.00
N LEU A 2 -39.91 25.10 62.50
CA LEU A 2 -38.71 24.86 61.68
C LEU A 2 -38.93 25.44 60.28
N ARG A 3 -38.04 26.35 59.85
CA ARG A 3 -38.02 26.91 58.50
C ARG A 3 -37.44 25.87 57.55
N SER A 4 -38.25 25.34 56.63
CA SER A 4 -37.79 24.45 55.56
C SER A 4 -36.70 25.13 54.74
N PRO A 5 -35.61 24.44 54.36
CA PRO A 5 -34.58 25.03 53.51
C PRO A 5 -35.15 25.30 52.12
N SER A 6 -35.02 26.53 51.64
CA SER A 6 -35.40 26.92 50.28
C SER A 6 -34.53 26.18 49.27
N THR A 7 -35.15 25.32 48.45
CA THR A 7 -34.49 24.64 47.34
C THR A 7 -33.85 25.68 46.42
N PRO A 8 -32.54 25.61 46.11
CA PRO A 8 -31.91 26.56 45.21
C PRO A 8 -32.54 26.44 43.82
N ALA A 9 -32.91 27.58 43.23
CA ALA A 9 -33.47 27.64 41.89
C ALA A 9 -32.51 26.93 40.92
N GLN A 10 -33.01 25.87 40.26
CA GLN A 10 -32.20 25.15 39.29
C GLN A 10 -31.90 26.10 38.11
N PRO A 11 -30.65 26.18 37.65
CA PRO A 11 -30.29 27.06 36.55
C PRO A 11 -31.10 26.72 35.29
N GLU A 12 -31.66 27.74 34.62
CA GLU A 12 -32.48 27.59 33.42
C GLU A 12 -31.79 26.76 32.32
N TRP A 13 -30.46 26.85 32.23
CA TRP A 13 -29.67 26.07 31.27
C TRP A 13 -29.82 24.54 31.43
N LYS A 14 -30.08 24.04 32.65
CA LYS A 14 -30.28 22.59 32.87
C LYS A 14 -31.57 22.11 32.22
N ALA A 15 -32.63 22.92 32.30
CA ALA A 15 -33.89 22.62 31.65
C ALA A 15 -33.74 22.64 30.11
N SER A 16 -33.05 23.65 29.58
CA SER A 16 -32.72 23.74 28.15
C SER A 16 -31.84 22.58 27.67
N TRP A 17 -30.84 22.16 28.45
CA TRP A 17 -29.97 21.02 28.13
C TRP A 17 -30.76 19.70 28.06
N ASN A 18 -31.61 19.45 29.05
CA ASN A 18 -32.47 18.27 29.07
C ASN A 18 -33.46 18.25 27.90
N ALA A 19 -33.98 19.41 27.51
CA ALA A 19 -34.86 19.55 26.34
C ALA A 19 -34.14 19.32 25.00
N LEU A 20 -32.86 19.68 24.90
CA LEU A 20 -32.04 19.52 23.69
C LEU A 20 -31.45 18.11 23.53
N GLN A 21 -31.29 17.36 24.63
CA GLN A 21 -30.73 16.02 24.64
C GLN A 21 -31.39 15.02 23.65
N PRO A 22 -32.73 14.91 23.56
CA PRO A 22 -33.36 14.01 22.58
C PRO A 22 -33.14 14.44 21.13
N ALA A 23 -33.08 15.75 20.84
CA ALA A 23 -32.80 16.26 19.50
C ALA A 23 -31.36 15.93 19.08
N LEU A 24 -30.38 16.13 19.97
CA LEU A 24 -28.99 15.75 19.75
C LEU A 24 -28.82 14.24 19.52
N GLN A 25 -29.57 13.41 20.26
CA GLN A 25 -29.54 11.95 20.04
C GLN A 25 -30.12 11.56 18.68
N LYS A 26 -31.22 12.20 18.23
CA LYS A 26 -31.78 12.00 16.89
C LYS A 26 -30.78 12.40 15.80
N VAL A 27 -30.14 13.55 15.94
CA VAL A 27 -29.10 14.03 15.01
C VAL A 27 -27.89 13.11 15.02
N ARG A 28 -27.44 12.64 16.18
CA ARG A 28 -26.34 11.66 16.27
C ARG A 28 -26.68 10.34 15.59
N ARG A 29 -27.91 9.83 15.77
CA ARG A 29 -28.38 8.60 15.11
C ARG A 29 -28.51 8.79 13.62
N SER A 30 -29.05 9.92 13.15
CA SER A 30 -29.17 10.22 11.72
C SER A 30 -27.80 10.41 11.06
N MET A 31 -26.84 11.05 11.73
CA MET A 31 -25.46 11.15 11.27
C MET A 31 -24.72 9.80 11.29
N ALA A 32 -25.01 8.92 12.25
CA ALA A 32 -24.46 7.56 12.26
C ALA A 32 -25.01 6.69 11.11
N THR A 33 -26.24 6.95 10.66
CA THR A 33 -26.83 6.33 9.46
C THR A 33 -26.50 7.08 8.17
N ALA A 34 -25.98 8.31 8.25
CA ALA A 34 -25.60 9.08 7.09
C ALA A 34 -24.39 8.42 6.42
N ARG A 35 -24.61 7.95 5.19
CA ARG A 35 -23.61 7.25 4.39
C ARG A 35 -22.44 8.21 4.12
N THR A 36 -21.30 8.00 4.77
CA THR A 36 -20.09 8.78 4.50
C THR A 36 -19.62 8.49 3.08
N SER A 37 -19.22 9.52 2.34
CA SER A 37 -18.64 9.34 1.00
C SER A 37 -17.42 8.39 1.10
N PRO A 38 -17.33 7.36 0.24
CA PRO A 38 -16.23 6.41 0.30
C PRO A 38 -14.91 7.13 0.05
N ILE A 39 -13.89 6.81 0.84
CA ILE A 39 -12.57 7.43 0.71
C ILE A 39 -11.97 7.04 -0.65
N LYS A 40 -11.92 7.98 -1.59
CA LYS A 40 -11.28 7.76 -2.90
C LYS A 40 -9.79 8.11 -2.79
N VAL A 41 -8.95 7.14 -3.13
CA VAL A 41 -7.49 7.31 -3.20
C VAL A 41 -7.10 7.29 -4.68
N MET A 42 -6.18 8.17 -5.08
CA MET A 42 -5.70 8.21 -6.46
C MET A 42 -5.00 6.89 -6.81
N ARG A 43 -5.46 6.26 -7.89
CA ARG A 43 -4.90 4.99 -8.37
C ARG A 43 -3.46 5.14 -8.84
N VAL A 44 -3.17 6.27 -9.49
CA VAL A 44 -1.82 6.63 -9.95
C VAL A 44 -0.85 6.68 -8.78
N SER A 45 -1.20 7.37 -7.69
CA SER A 45 -0.37 7.42 -6.48
C SER A 45 -0.12 6.03 -5.87
N GLN A 46 -1.11 5.12 -5.91
CA GLN A 46 -0.93 3.73 -5.47
C GLN A 46 -0.01 2.93 -6.39
N LEU A 47 -0.08 3.15 -7.71
CA LEU A 47 0.79 2.49 -8.68
C LEU A 47 2.22 3.03 -8.61
N ASP A 48 2.38 4.35 -8.51
CA ASP A 48 3.68 5.00 -8.34
C ASP A 48 4.36 4.52 -7.07
N SER A 49 3.60 4.31 -5.98
CA SER A 49 4.16 3.75 -4.75
C SER A 49 4.75 2.35 -4.93
N ASP A 50 4.17 1.53 -5.81
CA ASP A 50 4.67 0.18 -6.10
C ASP A 50 5.92 0.22 -6.97
N ILE A 51 5.96 1.12 -7.96
CA ILE A 51 7.15 1.35 -8.78
C ILE A 51 8.32 1.79 -7.89
N LEU A 52 8.10 2.78 -7.02
CA LEU A 52 9.11 3.27 -6.08
C LEU A 52 9.63 2.18 -5.13
N ASP A 53 8.75 1.29 -4.65
CA ASP A 53 9.16 0.15 -3.82
C ASP A 53 10.06 -0.82 -4.60
N SER A 54 9.73 -1.10 -5.87
CA SER A 54 10.54 -1.96 -6.73
C SER A 54 11.90 -1.34 -7.08
N GLU A 55 11.95 -0.03 -7.32
CA GLU A 55 13.18 0.71 -7.57
C GLU A 55 14.07 0.73 -6.34
N LEU A 56 13.51 1.02 -5.16
CA LEU A 56 14.25 0.95 -3.90
C LEU A 56 14.85 -0.44 -3.69
N PHE A 57 14.05 -1.49 -3.90
CA PHE A 57 14.53 -2.86 -3.77
C PHE A 57 15.69 -3.15 -4.72
N GLN A 58 15.58 -2.71 -5.98
CA GLN A 58 16.62 -2.92 -6.98
C GLN A 58 17.91 -2.18 -6.61
N ILE A 59 17.83 -0.93 -6.17
CA ILE A 59 19.00 -0.15 -5.70
C ILE A 59 19.69 -0.85 -4.53
N LEU A 60 18.93 -1.32 -3.54
CA LEU A 60 19.49 -2.03 -2.39
C LEU A 60 20.08 -3.38 -2.77
N LYS A 61 19.45 -4.10 -3.69
CA LYS A 61 19.96 -5.36 -4.25
C LYS A 61 21.28 -5.14 -4.98
N ASP A 62 21.38 -4.10 -5.80
CA ASP A 62 22.60 -3.80 -6.55
C ASP A 62 23.73 -3.35 -5.63
N GLN A 63 23.42 -2.56 -4.60
CA GLN A 63 24.39 -2.21 -3.56
C GLN A 63 24.86 -3.45 -2.78
N LEU A 64 23.95 -4.38 -2.48
CA LEU A 64 24.28 -5.65 -1.83
C LEU A 64 25.22 -6.50 -2.68
N TRP A 65 24.97 -6.61 -3.98
CA TRP A 65 25.87 -7.34 -4.89
C TRP A 65 27.20 -6.65 -5.09
N SER A 66 27.22 -5.33 -5.11
CA SER A 66 28.44 -4.54 -5.19
C SER A 66 29.31 -4.76 -3.94
N ALA A 67 28.71 -4.76 -2.75
CA ALA A 67 29.42 -5.09 -1.51
C ALA A 67 29.91 -6.55 -1.48
N LEU A 68 29.16 -7.47 -2.08
CA LEU A 68 29.52 -8.89 -2.13
C LEU A 68 30.49 -9.23 -3.26
N SER A 69 30.75 -8.32 -4.20
CA SER A 69 31.64 -8.53 -5.34
C SER A 69 33.10 -8.79 -4.94
N LEU A 70 33.50 -8.32 -3.74
CA LEU A 70 34.82 -8.57 -3.15
C LEU A 70 34.97 -10.01 -2.62
N PHE A 71 33.87 -10.74 -2.48
CA PHE A 71 33.86 -12.13 -2.03
C PHE A 71 33.78 -13.11 -3.20
N LYS A 72 34.07 -14.38 -2.94
CA LYS A 72 34.01 -15.44 -3.96
C LYS A 72 32.63 -15.46 -4.64
N PRO A 73 32.56 -15.51 -5.99
CA PRO A 73 31.30 -15.50 -6.74
C PRO A 73 30.37 -16.68 -6.38
N THR A 74 30.94 -17.79 -5.89
CA THR A 74 30.19 -18.96 -5.41
C THR A 74 29.27 -18.65 -4.22
N ILE A 75 29.61 -17.66 -3.38
CA ILE A 75 28.78 -17.25 -2.23
C ILE A 75 27.52 -16.54 -2.73
N LYS A 76 27.67 -15.68 -3.74
CA LYS A 76 26.56 -14.96 -4.38
C LYS A 76 25.51 -15.94 -4.91
N GLU A 77 25.90 -16.91 -5.72
CA GLU A 77 24.96 -17.86 -6.33
C GLU A 77 24.33 -18.82 -5.30
N ARG A 78 25.07 -19.22 -4.27
CA ARG A 78 24.56 -20.15 -3.26
C ARG A 78 23.55 -19.49 -2.33
N PHE A 79 23.86 -18.28 -1.86
CA PHE A 79 23.07 -17.57 -0.85
C PHE A 79 22.15 -16.50 -1.42
N GLU A 80 22.01 -16.41 -2.75
CA GLU A 80 21.13 -15.42 -3.39
C GLU A 80 19.71 -15.38 -2.79
N PRO A 81 18.95 -16.49 -2.72
CA PRO A 81 17.59 -16.42 -2.21
C PRO A 81 17.54 -16.07 -0.72
N GLU A 82 18.53 -16.49 0.07
CA GLU A 82 18.64 -16.17 1.49
C GLU A 82 18.94 -14.67 1.70
N LEU A 83 19.89 -14.11 0.95
CA LEU A 83 20.25 -12.70 1.01
C LEU A 83 19.11 -11.78 0.57
N LEU A 84 18.41 -12.14 -0.52
CA LEU A 84 17.23 -11.40 -0.98
C LEU A 84 16.05 -11.51 0.01
N ALA A 85 15.87 -12.65 0.66
CA ALA A 85 14.86 -12.80 1.71
C ALA A 85 15.18 -11.95 2.93
N VAL A 86 16.45 -11.91 3.37
CA VAL A 86 16.90 -11.03 4.46
C VAL A 86 16.70 -9.56 4.09
N LEU A 87 17.03 -9.16 2.86
CA LEU A 87 16.82 -7.80 2.39
C LEU A 87 15.32 -7.42 2.43
N ASN A 88 14.45 -8.29 1.91
CA ASN A 88 13.01 -8.09 1.97
C ASN A 88 12.47 -8.06 3.40
N LEU A 89 13.00 -8.90 4.29
CA LEU A 89 12.64 -8.92 5.71
C LEU A 89 13.05 -7.62 6.40
N CYS A 90 14.25 -7.10 6.12
CA CYS A 90 14.72 -5.81 6.60
C CYS A 90 13.81 -4.67 6.13
N LEU A 91 13.46 -4.63 4.83
CA LEU A 91 12.51 -3.65 4.30
C LEU A 91 11.13 -3.77 4.95
N PHE A 92 10.61 -4.98 5.10
CA PHE A 92 9.33 -5.24 5.75
C PHE A 92 9.34 -4.77 7.22
N LYS A 93 10.41 -5.08 7.97
CA LYS A 93 10.57 -4.67 9.37
C LYS A 93 10.64 -3.14 9.48
N LEU A 94 11.52 -2.49 8.74
CA LEU A 94 11.72 -1.03 8.85
C LEU A 94 10.52 -0.23 8.31
N SER A 95 9.80 -0.78 7.33
CA SER A 95 8.72 -0.07 6.66
C SER A 95 7.35 -0.47 7.20
N VAL A 96 6.88 -1.68 6.90
CA VAL A 96 5.50 -2.10 7.19
C VAL A 96 5.27 -2.33 8.68
N TYR A 97 6.26 -2.87 9.40
CA TYR A 97 6.11 -3.13 10.83
C TYR A 97 6.01 -1.81 11.63
N ASP A 98 6.93 -0.88 11.42
CA ASP A 98 7.00 0.39 12.16
C ASP A 98 5.96 1.41 11.68
N SER A 99 5.87 1.65 10.36
CA SER A 99 5.05 2.74 9.81
C SER A 99 3.67 2.30 9.30
N SER A 100 3.42 0.98 9.19
CA SER A 100 2.21 0.42 8.55
C SER A 100 2.00 0.89 7.10
N ALA A 101 3.09 1.23 6.42
CA ALA A 101 3.15 1.66 5.03
C ALA A 101 4.45 1.10 4.42
N THR A 102 4.46 0.78 3.13
CA THR A 102 5.73 0.54 2.42
C THR A 102 6.46 1.87 2.18
N TYR A 103 7.72 1.84 1.76
CA TYR A 103 8.51 3.05 1.60
C TYR A 103 7.93 3.97 0.50
N GLY A 104 7.65 3.41 -0.67
CA GLY A 104 7.00 4.11 -1.76
C GLY A 104 5.61 4.61 -1.35
N SER A 105 4.88 3.84 -0.54
CA SER A 105 3.61 4.29 0.03
C SER A 105 3.80 5.51 0.92
N GLN A 106 4.79 5.52 1.80
CA GLN A 106 5.08 6.67 2.67
C GLN A 106 5.40 7.93 1.86
N LEU A 107 6.19 7.80 0.78
CA LEU A 107 6.53 8.92 -0.10
C LEU A 107 5.29 9.48 -0.81
N GLN A 108 4.36 8.60 -1.16
CA GLN A 108 3.06 8.94 -1.74
C GLN A 108 2.00 9.34 -0.69
N ASN A 109 2.39 9.46 0.59
CA ASN A 109 1.50 9.72 1.73
C ASN A 109 0.34 8.71 1.83
N LEU A 110 0.61 7.45 1.49
CA LEU A 110 -0.29 6.32 1.62
C LEU A 110 0.11 5.49 2.85
N LYS A 111 -0.91 4.96 3.53
CA LYS A 111 -0.76 4.09 4.69
C LYS A 111 -1.78 2.96 4.59
N TYR A 112 -1.40 1.75 5.01
CA TYR A 112 -2.36 0.67 5.07
C TYR A 112 -3.37 0.92 6.20
N ARG A 113 -4.62 0.59 5.92
CA ARG A 113 -5.72 0.57 6.88
C ARG A 113 -6.32 -0.83 6.92
N ASN A 114 -6.61 -1.30 8.13
CA ASN A 114 -7.30 -2.58 8.33
C ASN A 114 -8.80 -2.44 8.03
N GLU A 115 -9.30 -3.17 7.03
CA GLU A 115 -10.73 -3.18 6.70
C GLU A 115 -11.54 -4.29 7.40
N TRP A 116 -10.92 -5.34 7.95
CA TRP A 116 -11.64 -6.38 8.71
C TRP A 116 -12.41 -5.81 9.90
N LYS A 117 -11.88 -4.77 10.54
CA LYS A 117 -12.51 -4.09 11.68
C LYS A 117 -13.47 -2.95 11.28
N HIS A 118 -13.59 -2.65 9.98
CA HIS A 118 -14.44 -1.57 9.44
C HIS A 118 -15.59 -2.11 8.58
N GLY A 119 -15.89 -3.41 8.64
CA GLY A 119 -17.05 -4.02 7.99
C GLY A 119 -18.36 -3.55 8.62
N GLY A 120 -18.82 -2.35 8.25
CA GLY A 120 -20.10 -1.76 8.69
C GLY A 120 -20.35 -0.40 8.03
N ALA A 121 -21.57 0.13 8.17
CA ALA A 121 -22.03 1.40 7.56
C ALA A 121 -21.25 2.66 8.03
N LEU A 122 -20.30 2.49 8.95
CA LEU A 122 -19.43 3.53 9.48
C LEU A 122 -18.02 3.33 8.91
N GLU A 123 -17.82 3.64 7.62
CA GLU A 123 -16.48 4.00 7.10
C GLU A 123 -16.08 5.37 7.68
N SER A 124 -15.95 5.42 9.01
CA SER A 124 -15.63 6.66 9.69
C SER A 124 -14.21 7.08 9.34
N ILE A 125 -14.10 8.19 8.62
CA ILE A 125 -12.86 8.93 8.33
C ILE A 125 -12.21 9.48 9.64
N ALA A 126 -12.79 9.20 10.80
CA ALA A 126 -12.36 9.70 12.11
C ALA A 126 -11.55 8.68 12.92
N LYS A 127 -11.52 7.39 12.53
CA LYS A 127 -10.76 6.37 13.26
C LYS A 127 -9.72 5.73 12.35
N ASP A 128 -8.49 6.24 12.42
CA ASP A 128 -7.32 5.57 11.85
C ASP A 128 -7.06 4.30 12.65
N ALA A 129 -7.73 3.19 12.32
CA ALA A 129 -7.40 1.91 12.95
C ALA A 129 -6.07 1.43 12.35
N PRO A 130 -4.99 1.37 13.15
CA PRO A 130 -3.72 0.82 12.67
C PRO A 130 -3.88 -0.66 12.31
N LEU A 131 -2.98 -1.17 11.47
CA LEU A 131 -2.95 -2.58 11.09
C LEU A 131 -2.87 -3.47 12.32
N SER A 132 -3.61 -4.59 12.28
CA SER A 132 -3.45 -5.62 13.31
C SER A 132 -2.03 -6.19 13.26
N GLN A 133 -1.41 -6.46 14.41
CA GLN A 133 -0.09 -7.11 14.44
C GLN A 133 -0.12 -8.44 13.67
N THR A 134 -1.21 -9.20 13.76
CA THR A 134 -1.42 -10.43 12.99
C THR A 134 -1.43 -10.17 11.48
N GLN A 135 -2.06 -9.10 11.01
CA GLN A 135 -2.08 -8.75 9.59
C GLN A 135 -0.71 -8.33 9.09
N LYS A 136 0.05 -7.57 9.88
CA LYS A 136 1.42 -7.20 9.55
C LYS A 136 2.27 -8.46 9.37
N ILE A 137 2.27 -9.34 10.37
CA ILE A 137 3.05 -10.59 10.32
C ILE A 137 2.61 -11.44 9.13
N LEU A 138 1.30 -11.61 8.92
CA LEU A 138 0.77 -12.42 7.84
C LEU A 138 1.11 -11.84 6.46
N TYR A 139 1.09 -10.51 6.30
CA TYR A 139 1.58 -9.82 5.11
C TYR A 139 3.06 -10.11 4.87
N GLY A 140 3.91 -9.96 5.89
CA GLY A 140 5.33 -10.28 5.81
C GLY A 140 5.60 -11.74 5.45
N VAL A 141 4.86 -12.68 6.06
CA VAL A 141 4.97 -14.11 5.77
C VAL A 141 4.56 -14.43 4.33
N PHE A 142 3.44 -13.89 3.83
CA PHE A 142 3.01 -14.14 2.46
C PHE A 142 3.90 -13.49 1.42
N THR A 143 4.38 -12.27 1.67
CA THR A 143 5.22 -11.53 0.72
C THR A 143 6.66 -12.03 0.74
N VAL A 144 7.30 -12.05 1.91
CA VAL A 144 8.71 -12.45 2.04
C VAL A 144 8.84 -13.97 2.04
N GLY A 145 8.06 -14.65 2.87
CA GLY A 145 8.09 -16.10 2.99
C GLY A 145 7.56 -16.81 1.75
N GLY A 146 6.49 -16.29 1.14
CA GLY A 146 5.95 -16.84 -0.12
C GLY A 146 6.94 -16.74 -1.28
N GLN A 147 7.58 -15.58 -1.47
CA GLN A 147 8.62 -15.41 -2.49
C GLN A 147 9.82 -16.31 -2.22
N TYR A 148 10.33 -16.34 -0.98
CA TYR A 148 11.46 -17.19 -0.61
C TYR A 148 11.17 -18.69 -0.84
N ALA A 149 10.02 -19.17 -0.34
CA ALA A 149 9.62 -20.56 -0.49
C ALA A 149 9.44 -20.93 -1.97
N TRP A 150 8.85 -20.04 -2.77
CA TRP A 150 8.70 -20.24 -4.20
C TRP A 150 10.05 -20.34 -4.91
N THR A 151 10.96 -19.39 -4.68
CA THR A 151 12.30 -19.40 -5.29
C THR A 151 13.09 -20.63 -4.87
N ARG A 152 13.01 -21.04 -3.59
CA ARG A 152 13.71 -22.22 -3.07
C ARG A 152 13.15 -23.51 -3.67
N ALA A 153 11.82 -23.65 -3.75
CA ALA A 153 11.17 -24.80 -4.35
C ALA A 153 11.49 -24.91 -5.83
N ASN A 154 11.40 -23.81 -6.58
CA ASN A 154 11.70 -23.80 -8.01
C ASN A 154 13.17 -24.18 -8.28
N ARG A 155 14.12 -23.59 -7.53
CA ARG A 155 15.55 -23.95 -7.65
C ARG A 155 15.80 -25.43 -7.34
N TYR A 156 15.15 -25.97 -6.31
CA TYR A 156 15.27 -27.39 -5.96
C TYR A 156 14.75 -28.29 -7.08
N ILE A 157 13.55 -28.01 -7.59
CA ILE A 157 12.87 -28.78 -8.64
C ILE A 157 13.64 -28.73 -9.96
N THR A 158 14.14 -27.56 -10.35
CA THR A 158 14.98 -27.40 -11.54
C THR A 158 16.31 -28.12 -11.38
N SER A 159 16.98 -28.03 -10.22
CA SER A 159 18.27 -28.70 -9.99
C SER A 159 18.20 -30.22 -10.04
N GLN A 160 17.03 -30.79 -9.76
CA GLN A 160 16.79 -32.22 -9.76
C GLN A 160 16.20 -32.72 -11.09
N GLY A 161 15.99 -31.84 -12.08
CA GLY A 161 15.51 -32.23 -13.41
C GLY A 161 14.11 -32.84 -13.41
N TRP A 162 13.22 -32.49 -12.46
CA TRP A 162 11.91 -33.16 -12.32
C TRP A 162 10.99 -33.03 -13.54
N GLY A 163 11.28 -32.11 -14.46
CA GLY A 163 10.57 -31.97 -15.73
C GLY A 163 11.01 -32.96 -16.82
N GLU A 164 12.16 -33.62 -16.66
CA GLU A 164 12.72 -34.59 -17.61
C GLU A 164 12.44 -36.06 -17.21
N LEU A 165 11.87 -36.28 -16.02
CA LEU A 165 11.48 -37.60 -15.53
C LEU A 165 10.22 -38.13 -16.23
N ASP A 166 10.09 -39.46 -16.29
CA ASP A 166 8.93 -40.14 -16.87
C ASP A 166 7.59 -39.63 -16.30
N GLU A 167 6.56 -39.61 -17.14
CA GLU A 167 5.25 -39.01 -16.81
C GLU A 167 4.51 -39.69 -15.64
N ASP A 168 4.85 -40.94 -15.33
CA ASP A 168 4.24 -41.71 -14.26
C ASP A 168 4.83 -41.41 -12.87
N ASP A 169 6.01 -40.77 -12.80
CA ASP A 169 6.64 -40.40 -11.52
C ASP A 169 5.84 -39.28 -10.82
N ILE A 170 5.66 -39.45 -9.52
CA ILE A 170 5.02 -38.48 -8.62
C ILE A 170 5.74 -37.13 -8.71
N ARG A 171 7.06 -37.12 -8.96
CA ARG A 171 7.87 -35.90 -9.08
C ARG A 171 7.49 -35.04 -10.28
N ASN A 172 7.23 -35.64 -11.44
CA ASN A 172 6.76 -34.93 -12.63
C ASN A 172 5.32 -34.40 -12.43
N LYS A 173 4.46 -35.17 -11.75
CA LYS A 173 3.12 -34.69 -11.35
C LYS A 173 3.21 -33.45 -10.45
N VAL A 174 4.08 -33.46 -9.44
CA VAL A 174 4.32 -32.29 -8.55
C VAL A 174 4.82 -31.09 -9.36
N TYR A 175 5.75 -31.30 -10.30
CA TYR A 175 6.21 -30.24 -11.20
C TYR A 175 5.07 -29.64 -12.03
N ARG A 176 4.21 -30.47 -12.63
CA ARG A 176 3.03 -30.02 -13.40
C ARG A 176 2.02 -29.25 -12.56
N VAL A 177 1.80 -29.69 -11.31
CA VAL A 177 0.91 -28.99 -10.35
C VAL A 177 1.52 -27.64 -9.97
N LEU A 178 2.82 -27.57 -9.69
CA LEU A 178 3.50 -26.31 -9.38
C LEU A 178 3.42 -25.32 -10.56
N GLN A 179 3.72 -25.79 -11.78
CA GLN A 179 3.63 -24.99 -12.99
C GLN A 179 2.21 -24.50 -13.27
N SER A 180 1.22 -25.37 -13.10
CA SER A 180 -0.19 -24.97 -13.21
C SER A 180 -0.56 -23.96 -12.14
N GLY A 181 -0.11 -24.16 -10.89
CA GLY A 181 -0.29 -23.22 -9.78
C GLY A 181 0.26 -21.84 -10.09
N GLU A 182 1.45 -21.75 -10.71
CA GLU A 182 2.04 -20.48 -11.14
C GLU A 182 1.17 -19.78 -12.19
N LYS A 183 0.69 -20.53 -13.18
CA LYS A 183 -0.21 -20.00 -14.23
C LYS A 183 -1.50 -19.46 -13.62
N TYR A 184 -2.13 -20.22 -12.72
CA TYR A 184 -3.33 -19.77 -12.02
C TYR A 184 -3.07 -18.54 -11.15
N TRP A 185 -1.95 -18.50 -10.42
CA TRP A 185 -1.57 -17.33 -9.63
C TRP A 185 -1.43 -16.07 -10.50
N LYS A 186 -0.77 -16.17 -11.65
CA LYS A 186 -0.65 -15.06 -12.62
C LYS A 186 -2.02 -14.63 -13.16
N ALA A 187 -2.89 -15.59 -13.50
CA ALA A 187 -4.24 -15.29 -13.97
C ALA A 187 -5.09 -14.57 -12.90
N PHE A 188 -5.05 -15.05 -11.66
CA PHE A 188 -5.73 -14.39 -10.54
C PHE A 188 -5.15 -13.00 -10.25
N SER A 189 -3.83 -12.83 -10.38
CA SER A 189 -3.16 -11.54 -10.17
C SER A 189 -3.62 -10.52 -11.23
N LEU A 190 -3.68 -10.95 -12.49
CA LEU A 190 -4.20 -10.13 -13.59
C LEU A 190 -5.67 -9.76 -13.36
N LEU A 191 -6.50 -10.72 -12.98
CA LEU A 191 -7.91 -10.46 -12.66
C LEU A 191 -8.04 -9.48 -11.49
N ASN A 192 -7.24 -9.64 -10.44
CA ASN A 192 -7.19 -8.69 -9.34
C ASN A 192 -6.79 -7.29 -9.81
N PHE A 193 -5.79 -7.19 -10.67
CA PHE A 193 -5.34 -5.93 -11.26
C PHE A 193 -6.43 -5.25 -12.10
N LEU A 194 -7.18 -6.00 -12.92
CA LEU A 194 -8.33 -5.45 -13.66
C LEU A 194 -9.42 -4.93 -12.74
N ILE A 195 -9.76 -5.68 -11.69
CA ILE A 195 -10.71 -5.23 -10.67
C ILE A 195 -10.17 -4.02 -9.91
N PHE A 196 -8.85 -3.95 -9.69
CA PHE A 196 -8.19 -2.78 -9.11
C PHE A 196 -8.31 -1.55 -10.00
N LEU A 197 -8.13 -1.68 -11.31
CA LEU A 197 -8.33 -0.57 -12.24
C LEU A 197 -9.78 -0.07 -12.23
N TRP A 198 -10.76 -0.96 -12.01
CA TRP A 198 -12.17 -0.56 -11.88
C TRP A 198 -12.49 0.09 -10.52
N ASN A 199 -12.12 -0.55 -9.40
CA ASN A 199 -12.53 -0.15 -8.05
C ASN A 199 -11.52 0.75 -7.31
N GLY A 200 -10.23 0.64 -7.62
CA GLY A 200 -9.12 1.42 -7.02
C GLY A 200 -8.78 1.07 -5.57
N LYS A 201 -9.16 -0.12 -5.09
CA LYS A 201 -9.16 -0.48 -3.66
C LYS A 201 -7.95 -1.33 -3.22
N TYR A 202 -7.69 -2.44 -3.91
CA TYR A 202 -6.65 -3.41 -3.56
C TYR A 202 -5.71 -3.65 -4.74
N ARG A 203 -4.45 -3.25 -4.63
CA ARG A 203 -3.46 -3.36 -5.71
C ARG A 203 -2.99 -4.81 -5.93
N THR A 204 -2.78 -5.58 -4.86
CA THR A 204 -2.37 -7.00 -4.96
C THR A 204 -3.45 -7.96 -4.47
N LEU A 205 -3.34 -9.23 -4.87
CA LEU A 205 -4.16 -10.32 -4.32
C LEU A 205 -3.96 -10.47 -2.81
N ILE A 206 -2.72 -10.30 -2.35
CA ILE A 206 -2.35 -10.43 -0.93
C ILE A 206 -3.06 -9.33 -0.12
N ASP A 207 -3.07 -8.10 -0.63
CA ASP A 207 -3.81 -6.99 -0.02
C ASP A 207 -5.32 -7.28 0.07
N ARG A 208 -5.89 -7.93 -0.96
CA ARG A 208 -7.30 -8.31 -1.00
C ARG A 208 -7.63 -9.38 0.03
N ILE A 209 -6.81 -10.44 0.12
CA ILE A 209 -7.01 -11.55 1.07
C ILE A 209 -6.91 -11.04 2.51
N LEU A 210 -5.94 -10.16 2.78
CA LEU A 210 -5.72 -9.58 4.11
C LEU A 210 -6.62 -8.38 4.43
N ALA A 211 -7.45 -7.96 3.47
CA ALA A 211 -8.26 -6.74 3.51
C ALA A 211 -7.47 -5.51 3.99
N MET A 212 -6.27 -5.35 3.42
CA MET A 212 -5.36 -4.23 3.66
C MET A 212 -5.54 -3.20 2.54
N ARG A 213 -6.17 -2.07 2.84
CA ARG A 213 -6.39 -1.00 1.86
C ARG A 213 -5.41 0.15 2.08
N LEU A 214 -4.82 0.68 1.01
CA LEU A 214 -4.05 1.91 1.07
C LEU A 214 -5.01 3.11 1.18
N VAL A 215 -4.77 3.97 2.17
CA VAL A 215 -5.52 5.20 2.43
C VAL A 215 -4.52 6.33 2.69
N TYR A 216 -4.88 7.58 2.38
CA TYR A 216 -4.00 8.70 2.68
C TYR A 216 -3.72 8.82 4.18
N GLY A 217 -2.44 8.84 4.56
CA GLY A 217 -2.00 8.98 5.95
C GLY A 217 -2.30 10.37 6.52
N LYS A 218 -2.10 11.43 5.71
CA LYS A 218 -2.48 12.80 6.04
C LYS A 218 -3.43 13.37 4.99
N LYS A 219 -4.58 13.89 5.42
CA LYS A 219 -5.63 14.45 4.53
C LYS A 219 -5.15 15.66 3.70
N SER A 220 -4.16 16.41 4.19
CA SER A 220 -3.72 17.67 3.57
C SER A 220 -2.78 17.50 2.36
N LEU A 221 -2.21 16.31 2.14
CA LEU A 221 -1.14 16.11 1.12
C LEU A 221 -1.67 15.67 -0.25
N ASN A 222 -2.97 15.34 -0.39
CA ASN A 222 -3.57 15.06 -1.70
C ASN A 222 -3.39 16.22 -2.69
N ARG A 223 -3.30 17.46 -2.18
CA ARG A 223 -3.06 18.66 -2.99
C ARG A 223 -1.60 18.83 -3.42
N GLN A 224 -0.63 18.25 -2.70
CA GLN A 224 0.80 18.46 -2.98
C GLN A 224 1.32 17.63 -4.15
N VAL A 225 0.83 16.41 -4.34
CA VAL A 225 1.22 15.55 -5.48
C VAL A 225 0.78 16.15 -6.82
N SER A 226 -0.34 16.89 -6.84
CA SER A 226 -0.75 17.66 -8.02
C SER A 226 0.23 18.78 -8.39
N PHE A 227 0.99 19.33 -7.42
CA PHE A 227 1.95 20.41 -7.70
C PHE A 227 3.23 19.91 -8.35
N GLU A 228 3.68 18.68 -8.09
CA GLU A 228 4.89 18.16 -8.73
C GLU A 228 4.65 17.93 -10.24
N PHE A 229 3.51 17.34 -10.61
CA PHE A 229 3.11 17.20 -12.01
C PHE A 229 2.87 18.56 -12.67
N LEU A 230 2.22 19.50 -11.97
CA LEU A 230 2.05 20.88 -12.47
C LEU A 230 3.39 21.57 -12.67
N ASN A 231 4.34 21.42 -11.75
CA ASN A 231 5.66 22.02 -11.82
C ASN A 231 6.49 21.44 -12.95
N ARG A 232 6.47 20.11 -13.16
CA ARG A 232 7.14 19.48 -14.30
C ARG A 232 6.56 20.02 -15.62
N GLN A 233 5.24 20.13 -15.73
CA GLN A 233 4.60 20.72 -16.93
C GLN A 233 4.95 22.20 -17.13
N MET A 234 4.98 23.01 -16.06
CA MET A 234 5.39 24.42 -16.15
C MET A 234 6.86 24.57 -16.57
N VAL A 235 7.76 23.74 -16.04
CA VAL A 235 9.18 23.77 -16.42
C VAL A 235 9.36 23.38 -17.89
N TRP A 236 8.68 22.33 -18.35
CA TRP A 236 8.72 21.94 -19.76
C TRP A 236 8.14 23.02 -20.67
N HIS A 237 7.03 23.64 -20.28
CA HIS A 237 6.42 24.72 -21.04
C HIS A 237 7.29 25.99 -21.06
N ALA A 238 7.99 26.30 -19.95
CA ALA A 238 8.96 27.39 -19.90
C ALA A 238 10.19 27.10 -20.80
N PHE A 239 10.65 25.85 -20.81
CA PHE A 239 11.77 25.41 -21.65
C PHE A 239 11.40 25.50 -23.14
N THR A 240 10.25 24.97 -23.57
CA THR A 240 9.83 25.01 -24.98
C THR A 240 9.61 26.43 -25.49
N VAL A 241 9.00 27.30 -24.68
CA VAL A 241 8.82 28.72 -25.03
C VAL A 241 10.16 29.46 -25.11
N SER A 242 11.09 29.20 -24.18
CA SER A 242 12.43 29.79 -24.24
C SER A 242 13.21 29.35 -25.48
N PHE A 243 13.12 28.07 -25.86
CA PHE A 243 13.75 27.56 -27.08
C PHE A 243 13.16 28.17 -28.35
N HIS A 244 11.83 28.29 -28.44
CA HIS A 244 11.19 28.96 -29.57
C HIS A 244 11.57 30.44 -29.65
N HIS A 245 11.59 31.16 -28.53
CA HIS A 245 11.99 32.56 -28.50
C HIS A 245 13.46 32.79 -28.91
N ASN A 246 14.34 31.85 -28.57
CA ASN A 246 15.75 31.92 -28.94
C ASN A 246 15.98 31.59 -30.43
N ASN A 247 15.17 30.70 -31.01
CA ASN A 247 15.21 30.42 -32.45
C ASN A 247 14.69 31.58 -33.29
N ASP A 248 13.59 32.23 -32.86
CA ASP A 248 13.06 33.42 -33.53
C ASP A 248 14.05 34.61 -33.52
N LYS A 249 14.85 34.74 -32.46
CA LYS A 249 15.92 35.76 -32.40
C LYS A 249 17.08 35.46 -33.34
N LYS A 250 17.44 34.18 -33.51
CA LYS A 250 18.46 33.76 -34.48
C LYS A 250 18.00 33.97 -35.93
N GLU A 251 16.73 33.71 -36.24
CA GLU A 251 16.20 33.95 -37.59
C GLU A 251 16.01 35.43 -37.92
N LYS A 252 15.80 36.29 -36.90
CA LYS A 252 15.63 37.74 -37.09
C LYS A 252 16.93 38.56 -37.02
N GLY A 253 18.09 37.93 -36.79
CA GLY A 253 19.39 38.59 -36.93
C GLY A 253 19.59 39.82 -36.04
N ILE A 254 19.00 39.85 -34.84
CA ILE A 254 19.23 40.91 -33.85
C ILE A 254 20.05 40.30 -32.72
N GLY A 255 21.38 40.41 -32.86
CA GLY A 255 22.34 40.24 -31.77
C GLY A 255 22.55 41.55 -31.04
#